data_AF-A0A940ISE6-F1
#
_entry.id   AF-A0A940ISE6-F1
#
_cell.length_a   1.000
_cell.length_b   1.000
_cell.length_c   1.000
_cell.angle_alpha   90.00
_cell.angle_beta   90.00
_cell.angle_gamma   90.00
#
_symmetry.space_group_name_H-M   'P 1'
#
loop_
_entity.id
_entity.type
_entity.pdbx_description
1 polymer ?
#
loop_
_entity_poly.entity_id
_entity_poly.type
_entity_poly.pdbx_seq_one_letter_code
_entity_poly.pdbx_strand_id
1 'polypeptide(L)' 'MELTATTPVHLIHVDPDVNMARFYGIELQPTLFGEVTVFRTWGRIGTNGQAMMVRTDSSLIGR' A
#
# COMPACT_ATOMS: atom_id res chain seq x y z
N MET A 1 6.30 -2.39 -23.86
CA MET A 1 5.19 -1.49 -23.46
C MET A 1 5.27 -1.40 -21.95
N GLU A 2 5.88 -0.34 -21.45
CA GLU A 2 6.28 -0.20 -20.05
C GLU A 2 5.04 0.15 -19.21
N LEU A 3 4.43 -0.84 -18.57
CA LEU A 3 3.49 -0.58 -17.50
C LEU A 3 4.34 -0.06 -16.33
N THR A 4 4.43 1.26 -16.22
CA THR A 4 5.07 2.04 -15.15
C THR A 4 5.19 1.23 -13.86
N ALA A 5 6.36 0.64 -13.63
CA ALA A 5 6.62 -0.15 -12.44
C ALA A 5 6.47 0.79 -11.24
N THR A 6 5.34 0.71 -10.55
CA THR A 6 5.15 1.47 -9.32
C THR A 6 6.06 0.86 -8.29
N THR A 7 7.09 1.60 -7.89
CA THR A 7 7.94 1.21 -6.77
C THR A 7 7.09 1.10 -5.50
N PRO A 8 7.07 -0.08 -4.84
CA PRO A 8 6.40 -0.21 -3.56
C PRO A 8 6.98 0.78 -2.55
N VAL A 9 6.10 1.43 -1.78
CA VAL A 9 6.49 2.37 -0.73
C VAL A 9 6.40 1.65 0.61
N HIS A 10 7.48 1.74 1.38
CA HIS A 10 7.53 1.23 2.75
C HIS A 10 7.82 2.38 3.71
N LEU A 11 6.95 2.56 4.69
CA LEU A 11 7.05 3.59 5.72
C LEU A 11 7.17 2.94 7.09
N ILE A 12 8.00 3.55 7.93
CA ILE A 12 8.24 3.12 9.30
C ILE A 12 7.90 4.29 10.22
N HIS A 13 7.16 4.01 11.30
CA HIS A 13 6.89 4.96 12.36
C HIS A 13 7.27 4.36 13.70
N VAL A 14 8.25 4.98 14.37
CA VAL A 14 8.75 4.57 15.68
C VAL A 14 8.65 5.76 16.62
N ASP A 15 7.91 5.59 17.71
CA ASP A 15 7.77 6.52 18.81
C ASP A 15 7.88 5.73 20.12
N PRO A 16 9.02 5.81 20.83
CA PRO A 16 9.26 5.05 22.06
C PRO A 16 8.42 5.56 23.23
N ASP A 17 8.07 6.85 23.27
CA ASP A 17 7.36 7.46 24.40
C ASP A 17 5.94 6.90 24.56
N VAL A 18 5.38 6.36 23.47
CA VAL A 18 4.07 5.71 23.43
C VAL A 18 4.13 4.22 23.08
N ASN A 19 5.31 3.58 23.16
CA ASN A 19 5.52 2.16 22.83
C ASN A 19 4.97 1.80 21.43
N MET A 20 5.27 2.64 20.45
CA MET A 20 4.84 2.49 19.06
C MET A 20 6.01 2.16 18.14
N ALA A 21 5.91 1.02 17.47
CA ALA A 21 6.79 0.64 16.37
C ALA A 21 5.92 -0.01 15.30
N ARG A 22 5.62 0.72 14.22
CA ARG A 22 4.71 0.29 13.15
C ARG A 22 5.34 0.42 11.77
N PHE A 23 4.93 -0.46 10.87
CA PHE A 23 5.23 -0.38 9.45
C PHE A 23 3.94 -0.16 8.65
N TYR A 24 4.09 0.44 7.47
CA TYR A 24 3.05 0.59 6.46
C TYR A 24 3.66 0.32 5.08
N GLY A 25 3.05 -0.56 4.30
CA GLY A 25 3.41 -0.83 2.91
C GLY A 25 2.28 -0.44 1.97
N ILE A 26 2.63 0.19 0.85
CA ILE A 26 1.69 0.55 -0.22
C ILE A 26 2.29 0.14 -1.56
N GLU A 27 1.54 -0.63 -2.33
CA GLU A 27 1.92 -1.07 -3.68
C GLU A 27 0.73 -0.87 -4.62
N LEU A 28 1.00 -0.35 -5.82
CA LEU A 28 0.00 -0.29 -6.90
C LEU A 28 0.20 -1.48 -7.81
N GLN A 29 -0.84 -2.30 -7.94
CA GLN A 29 -0.83 -3.49 -8.78
C GLN A 29 -1.74 -3.24 -9.99
N PRO A 30 -1.21 -3.24 -11.22
CA PRO A 30 -2.05 -3.21 -12.40
C PRO A 30 -2.84 -4.52 -12.50
N THR A 31 -4.09 -4.41 -12.93
CA THR A 31 -4.96 -5.57 -13.20
C THR A 31 -4.94 -5.92 -14.68
N LEU A 32 -5.36 -7.14 -15.03
CA LEU A 32 -5.53 -7.59 -16.42
C LEU A 32 -6.56 -6.77 -17.21
N PHE A 33 -7.40 -5.97 -16.54
CA PHE A 33 -8.49 -5.20 -17.13
C PHE A 33 -8.16 -3.71 -17.29
N GLY A 34 -6.90 -3.31 -17.08
CA GLY A 34 -6.49 -1.91 -17.19
C GLY A 34 -6.86 -1.04 -16.00
N GLU A 35 -7.44 -1.62 -14.94
CA GLU A 35 -7.61 -0.95 -13.65
C GLU A 35 -6.35 -1.09 -12.79
N VAL A 36 -6.25 -0.26 -11.75
CA VAL A 36 -5.21 -0.36 -10.72
C VAL A 36 -5.86 -0.79 -9.41
N THR A 37 -5.20 -1.69 -8.67
CA THR A 37 -5.53 -2.00 -7.28
C THR A 37 -4.44 -1.49 -6.36
N VAL A 38 -4.82 -1.08 -5.16
CA VAL A 38 -3.89 -0.69 -4.09
C VAL A 38 -3.79 -1.84 -3.12
N PHE A 39 -2.59 -2.41 -2.99
CA PHE A 39 -2.26 -3.38 -1.96
C PHE A 39 -1.63 -2.64 -0.76
N ARG A 40 -2.26 -2.78 0.41
CA ARG A 40 -1.83 -2.12 1.65
C ARG A 40 -1.43 -3.16 2.67
N THR A 41 -0.29 -2.97 3.31
CA THR A 41 0.13 -3.76 4.48
C THR A 41 0.39 -2.84 5.66
N TRP A 42 0.11 -3.31 6.87
CA TRP A 42 0.39 -2.54 8.08
C TRP A 42 0.51 -3.45 9.30
N GLY A 43 1.26 -3.03 10.31
CA GLY A 43 1.40 -3.83 11.51
C GLY A 43 2.40 -3.27 12.50
N ARG A 44 2.55 -3.94 13.64
CA ARG A 44 3.70 -3.73 14.52
C ARG A 44 4.95 -4.34 13.88
N ILE A 45 6.08 -3.65 13.99
CA ILE A 45 7.38 -4.15 13.52
C ILE A 45 7.71 -5.46 14.27
N GLY A 46 8.21 -6.46 13.54
CA GLY A 46 8.48 -7.80 14.07
C GLY A 46 7.27 -8.75 14.07
N THR A 47 6.15 -8.35 13.44
CA THR A 47 4.95 -9.20 13.26
C THR A 47 4.57 -9.29 11.78
N ASN A 48 3.71 -10.25 11.43
CA ASN A 48 3.18 -10.36 10.07
C ASN A 48 2.20 -9.23 9.69
N GLY A 49 1.75 -8.43 10.66
CA GLY A 49 0.79 -7.37 10.42
C GLY A 49 -0.53 -7.85 9.81
N GLN A 50 -1.11 -7.01 8.96
CA GLN A 50 -2.35 -7.21 8.22
C GLN A 50 -2.15 -6.70 6.79
N ALA A 51 -2.99 -7.18 5.87
CA ALA A 51 -3.00 -6.75 4.48
C ALA A 51 -4.42 -6.54 3.98
N MET A 52 -4.59 -5.58 3.07
CA MET A 52 -5.86 -5.35 2.37
C MET A 52 -5.62 -4.86 0.96
N MET A 53 -6.35 -5.47 0.02
CA MET A 53 -6.43 -5.02 -1.35
C MET A 53 -7.66 -4.15 -1.53
N VAL A 54 -7.50 -2.97 -2.12
CA VAL A 54 -8.61 -2.09 -2.48
C VAL A 54 -8.55 -1.77 -3.96
N ARG A 55 -9.68 -2.02 -4.64
CA ARG A 55 -9.88 -1.61 -6.02
C ARG A 55 -10.15 -0.11 -6.04
N THR A 56 -9.40 0.62 -6.85
CA THR A 56 -9.69 2.02 -7.13
C THR A 56 -10.52 2.10 -8.41
N ASP A 57 -11.68 2.72 -8.32
CA ASP A 57 -12.49 3.06 -9.49
C ASP A 57 -11.85 4.25 -10.21
N SER A 58 -11.47 4.06 -11.47
CA SER A 58 -10.89 5.09 -12.32
C SER A 58 -11.92 6.11 -12.82
N SER A 59 -13.22 5.91 -12.57
CA SER A 59 -14.27 6.88 -12.95
C SER A 59 -14.24 8.19 -12.14
N LEU A 60 -13.49 8.23 -11.03
CA LEU A 60 -13.48 9.36 -10.08
C LEU A 60 -12.30 10.33 -10.23
N ILE A 61 -11.30 10.03 -11.07
CA ILE A 61 -10.06 10.83 -11.22
C ILE A 61 -10.18 11.95 -12.28
N GLY A 62 -11.40 12.30 -12.71
CA GLY A 62 -11.66 13.24 -13.80
C GLY A 62 -12.74 14.30 -13.53
N ARG A 63 -12.93 14.75 -12.28
CA ARG A 63 -13.75 15.93 -11.97
C ARG A 63 -12.97 16.92 -11.11
#